data_AF-A0A654U9F9-F1
#
_entry.id   AF-A0A654U9F9-F1
#
_cell.length_a   1.000
_cell.length_b   1.000
_cell.length_c   1.000
_cell.angle_alpha   90.00
_cell.angle_beta   90.00
_cell.angle_gamma   90.00
#
_symmetry.space_group_name_H-M   'P 1'
#
loop_
_entity.id
_entity.type
_entity.pdbx_description
1 polymer ?
#
loop_
_entity_poly.entity_id
_entity_poly.type
_entity_poly.pdbx_seq_one_letter_code
_entity_poly.pdbx_strand_id
1 'polypeptide(L)'
;MAAQQDVTSLYKVGLGSVRFLMSVGDLIIGWLLQRQAAVAVAALDAGATGDERSFYEGKVAVASFFAKNFLPLLTSTREVIETLDNDIMELDEAAF
;
A
#
# COMPACT_ATOMS: atom_id res chain seq x y z
N MET A 1 10.01 -21.15 7.66
CA MET A 1 10.27 -22.41 8.40
C MET A 1 9.01 -23.28 8.50
N ALA A 2 7.81 -22.72 8.75
CA ALA A 2 6.56 -23.51 8.76
C ALA A 2 6.20 -24.20 7.41
N ALA A 3 6.34 -23.51 6.27
CA ALA A 3 6.04 -24.09 4.95
C ALA A 3 6.95 -25.26 4.51
N GLN A 4 8.08 -25.48 5.19
CA GLN A 4 8.94 -26.65 4.99
C GLN A 4 8.44 -27.88 5.76
N GLN A 5 7.58 -27.69 6.75
CA GLN A 5 7.08 -28.74 7.64
C GLN A 5 5.61 -29.09 7.35
N ASP A 6 4.83 -28.14 6.83
CA ASP A 6 3.47 -28.34 6.36
C ASP A 6 3.28 -27.69 4.98
N VAL A 7 3.02 -28.53 3.97
CA VAL A 7 2.87 -28.10 2.57
C VAL A 7 1.63 -27.23 2.37
N THR A 8 0.56 -27.46 3.16
CA THR A 8 -0.70 -26.70 3.05
C THR A 8 -0.55 -25.26 3.53
N SER A 9 0.45 -24.97 4.36
CA SER A 9 0.83 -23.61 4.75
C SER A 9 1.21 -22.73 3.54
N LEU A 10 1.62 -23.31 2.41
CA LEU A 10 1.98 -22.56 1.21
C LEU A 10 0.77 -21.87 0.57
N TYR A 11 -0.45 -22.41 0.72
CA TYR A 11 -1.65 -21.79 0.16
C TYR A 11 -1.89 -20.40 0.72
N LYS A 12 -1.60 -20.17 2.00
CA LYS A 12 -1.70 -18.84 2.64
C LYS A 12 -0.83 -17.80 1.96
N VAL A 13 0.35 -18.19 1.46
CA VAL A 13 1.21 -17.31 0.64
C VAL A 13 0.49 -16.95 -0.66
N GLY A 14 -0.11 -17.92 -1.33
CA GLY A 14 -0.93 -17.69 -2.53
C GLY A 14 -2.11 -16.74 -2.27
N LEU A 15 -2.90 -17.02 -1.24
CA LEU A 15 -4.08 -16.23 -0.85
C LEU A 15 -3.74 -14.78 -0.49
N GLY A 16 -2.60 -14.55 0.15
CA GLY A 16 -2.14 -13.20 0.52
C GLY A 16 -1.34 -12.46 -0.56
N SER A 17 -0.80 -13.18 -1.57
CA SER A 17 0.24 -12.68 -2.48
C SER A 17 -0.10 -11.38 -3.20
N VAL A 18 -1.26 -11.32 -3.85
CA VAL A 18 -1.67 -10.14 -4.64
C VAL A 18 -1.97 -8.94 -3.74
N ARG A 19 -2.63 -9.16 -2.58
CA ARG A 19 -2.89 -8.10 -1.60
C ARG A 19 -1.59 -7.52 -1.06
N PHE A 20 -0.60 -8.38 -0.78
CA PHE A 20 0.73 -7.95 -0.38
C PHE A 20 1.41 -7.12 -1.48
N LEU A 21 1.41 -7.60 -2.74
CA LEU A 21 1.99 -6.88 -3.86
C LEU A 21 1.39 -5.46 -4.02
N MET A 22 0.07 -5.34 -3.97
CA MET A 22 -0.61 -4.04 -4.07
C MET A 22 -0.30 -3.13 -2.88
N SER A 23 -0.23 -3.69 -1.66
CA SER A 23 0.13 -2.94 -0.45
C SER A 23 1.55 -2.36 -0.51
N VAL A 24 2.49 -3.11 -1.09
CA VAL A 24 3.85 -2.62 -1.37
C VAL A 24 3.80 -1.47 -2.37
N GLY A 25 2.97 -1.57 -3.41
CA GLY A 25 2.72 -0.49 -4.36
C GLY A 25 2.27 0.79 -3.69
N ASP A 26 1.23 0.72 -2.84
CA ASP A 26 0.70 1.87 -2.11
C ASP A 26 1.75 2.48 -1.18
N LEU A 27 2.54 1.65 -0.47
CA LEU A 27 3.62 2.12 0.39
C LEU A 27 4.67 2.91 -0.40
N ILE A 28 5.13 2.38 -1.54
CA ILE A 28 6.14 3.03 -2.38
C ILE A 28 5.59 4.31 -3.01
N ILE A 29 4.34 4.31 -3.49
CA ILE A 29 3.66 5.50 -4.02
C ILE A 29 3.60 6.58 -2.93
N GLY A 30 3.13 6.23 -1.73
CA GLY A 30 3.07 7.15 -0.60
C GLY A 30 4.43 7.76 -0.29
N TRP A 31 5.49 6.94 -0.22
CA TRP A 31 6.86 7.41 0.00
C TRP A 31 7.35 8.37 -1.09
N LEU A 32 7.17 8.04 -2.36
CA LEU A 32 7.60 8.88 -3.47
C LEU A 32 6.82 10.21 -3.52
N LEU A 33 5.53 10.20 -3.20
CA LEU A 33 4.73 11.42 -3.07
C LEU A 33 5.23 12.31 -1.94
N GLN A 34 5.59 11.75 -0.78
CA GLN A 34 6.18 12.52 0.33
C GLN A 34 7.54 13.13 -0.06
N ARG A 35 8.37 12.39 -0.81
CA ARG A 35 9.63 12.95 -1.34
C ARG A 35 9.38 14.10 -2.31
N GLN A 36 8.39 13.99 -3.18
CA GLN A 36 8.00 15.08 -4.08
C GLN A 36 7.46 16.29 -3.31
N ALA A 37 6.65 16.05 -2.26
CA ALA A 37 6.14 17.11 -1.40
C ALA A 37 7.26 17.85 -0.66
N ALA A 38 8.29 17.15 -0.17
CA ALA A 38 9.45 17.78 0.46
C ALA A 38 10.20 18.73 -0.51
N VAL A 39 10.40 18.30 -1.77
CA VAL A 39 10.98 19.16 -2.81
C VAL A 39 10.06 20.34 -3.13
N ALA A 40 8.75 20.10 -3.20
CA ALA A 40 7.76 21.15 -3.47
C ALA A 40 7.72 22.22 -2.37
N VAL A 41 7.77 21.81 -1.10
CA VAL A 41 7.86 22.74 0.04
C VAL A 41 9.13 23.59 -0.08
N ALA A 42 10.28 22.99 -0.34
CA ALA A 42 11.53 23.74 -0.51
C ALA A 42 11.48 24.76 -1.66
N ALA A 43 10.84 24.42 -2.78
CA ALA A 43 10.67 25.33 -3.91
C ALA A 43 9.69 26.48 -3.61
N LEU A 44 8.61 26.20 -2.87
CA LEU A 44 7.69 27.22 -2.39
C LEU A 44 8.38 28.19 -1.43
N ASP A 45 9.18 27.68 -0.49
CA ASP A 45 9.97 28.48 0.45
C ASP A 45 11.03 29.34 -0.27
N ALA A 46 11.58 28.84 -1.40
CA ALA A 46 12.49 29.58 -2.26
C ALA A 46 11.80 30.64 -3.14
N GLY A 47 10.48 30.77 -3.08
CA GLY A 47 9.72 31.84 -3.74
C GLY A 47 9.16 31.48 -5.12
N ALA A 48 8.82 30.22 -5.39
CA ALA A 48 8.10 29.84 -6.61
C ALA A 48 6.82 30.68 -6.80
N THR A 49 6.53 31.10 -8.04
CA THR A 49 5.38 31.96 -8.40
C THR A 49 4.59 31.41 -9.58
N GLY A 50 3.42 31.99 -9.85
CA GLY A 50 2.58 31.63 -11.00
C GLY A 50 2.22 30.14 -11.06
N ASP A 51 2.39 29.55 -12.23
CA ASP A 51 2.04 28.15 -12.48
C ASP A 51 2.91 27.17 -11.68
N GLU A 52 4.19 27.50 -11.44
CA GLU A 52 5.10 26.67 -10.64
C GLU A 52 4.62 26.56 -9.20
N ARG A 53 4.18 27.69 -8.62
CA ARG A 53 3.57 27.70 -7.28
C ARG A 53 2.38 26.75 -7.21
N SER A 54 1.47 26.86 -8.18
CA SER A 54 0.25 26.04 -8.24
C SER A 54 0.57 24.54 -8.36
N PHE A 55 1.57 24.20 -9.17
CA PHE A 55 2.06 22.83 -9.30
C PHE A 55 2.62 22.27 -7.99
N TYR A 56 3.46 23.03 -7.28
CA TYR A 56 4.05 22.60 -6.01
C TYR A 56 3.02 22.49 -4.89
N GLU A 57 2.07 23.42 -4.79
CA GLU A 57 0.93 23.31 -3.87
C GLU A 57 0.13 22.02 -4.13
N GLY A 58 -0.09 21.68 -5.41
CA GLY A 58 -0.70 20.41 -5.81
C GLY A 58 0.08 19.18 -5.35
N LYS A 59 1.42 19.20 -5.42
CA LYS A 59 2.28 18.11 -4.93
C LYS A 59 2.17 17.89 -3.43
N VAL A 60 2.10 18.97 -2.65
CA VAL A 60 1.89 18.88 -1.20
C VAL A 60 0.50 18.33 -0.89
N ALA A 61 -0.53 18.82 -1.59
CA ALA A 61 -1.91 18.39 -1.40
C ALA A 61 -2.11 16.90 -1.69
N VAL A 62 -1.62 16.40 -2.84
CA VAL A 62 -1.78 14.99 -3.23
C VAL A 62 -1.03 14.05 -2.29
N ALA A 63 0.16 14.44 -1.81
CA ALA A 63 0.91 13.64 -0.85
C ALA A 63 0.17 13.54 0.49
N SER A 64 -0.40 14.64 0.99
CA SER A 64 -1.20 14.65 2.22
C SER A 64 -2.49 13.81 2.05
N PHE A 65 -3.18 13.96 0.92
CA PHE A 65 -4.39 13.20 0.62
C PHE A 65 -4.11 11.70 0.57
N PHE A 66 -3.07 11.28 -0.17
CA PHE A 66 -2.72 9.86 -0.29
C PHE A 66 -2.38 9.26 1.08
N ALA A 67 -1.55 9.95 1.87
CA ALA A 67 -1.16 9.48 3.20
C ALA A 67 -2.34 9.32 4.17
N LYS A 68 -3.38 10.16 4.05
CA LYS A 68 -4.54 10.13 4.93
C LYS A 68 -5.66 9.20 4.47
N ASN A 69 -5.72 8.86 3.19
CA ASN A 69 -6.86 8.11 2.62
C ASN A 69 -6.49 6.71 2.14
N PHE A 70 -5.23 6.45 1.75
CA PHE A 70 -4.81 5.16 1.18
C PHE A 70 -3.97 4.37 2.18
N LEU A 71 -2.92 4.99 2.73
CA LEU A 71 -2.00 4.29 3.64
C LEU A 71 -2.68 3.66 4.88
N PRO A 72 -3.73 4.25 5.48
CA PRO A 72 -4.40 3.61 6.62
C PRO A 72 -5.03 2.26 6.27
N LEU A 73 -5.45 2.04 5.02
CA LEU A 73 -6.06 0.77 4.56
C LEU A 73 -5.08 -0.41 4.64
N LEU A 74 -3.78 -0.13 4.62
CA LEU A 74 -2.74 -1.15 4.77
C LEU A 74 -2.77 -1.81 6.15
N THR A 75 -3.24 -1.09 7.18
CA THR A 75 -3.36 -1.62 8.55
C THR A 75 -4.33 -2.79 8.60
N SER A 76 -5.54 -2.62 8.05
CA SER A 76 -6.53 -3.70 8.01
C SER A 76 -6.10 -4.81 7.05
N THR A 77 -5.46 -4.48 5.93
CA THR A 77 -4.93 -5.50 5.00
C THR A 77 -3.87 -6.38 5.67
N ARG A 78 -2.99 -5.80 6.49
CA ARG A 78 -2.02 -6.55 7.29
C ARG A 78 -2.71 -7.54 8.23
N GLU A 79 -3.72 -7.08 8.97
CA GLU A 79 -4.48 -7.95 9.89
C GLU A 79 -5.15 -9.11 9.16
N VAL A 80 -5.79 -8.84 8.01
CA VAL A 80 -6.39 -9.88 7.17
C VAL A 80 -5.36 -10.91 6.71
N ILE A 81 -4.15 -10.48 6.32
CA ILE A 81 -3.09 -11.40 5.88
C ILE A 81 -2.56 -12.23 7.06
N GLU A 82 -2.43 -11.64 8.24
CA GLU A 82 -1.97 -12.32 9.46
C GLU A 82 -2.93 -13.42 9.91
N THR A 83 -4.22 -13.26 9.64
CA THR A 83 -5.27 -14.20 10.06
C THR A 83 -5.72 -15.16 8.96
N LEU A 84 -5.00 -15.28 7.83
CA LEU A 84 -5.38 -16.21 6.76
C LEU A 84 -5.41 -17.67 7.27
N ASP A 85 -6.48 -18.36 6.94
CA ASP A 85 -6.69 -19.81 7.13
C ASP A 85 -6.75 -20.53 5.76
N ASN A 86 -7.03 -21.82 5.80
CA ASN A 86 -7.14 -22.68 4.62
C ASN A 86 -8.58 -23.15 4.37
N ASP A 87 -9.58 -22.60 5.05
CA ASP A 87 -10.97 -23.09 4.95
C ASP A 87 -11.46 -23.06 3.50
N ILE A 88 -11.08 -22.01 2.74
CA ILE A 88 -11.39 -21.87 1.31
C ILE A 88 -10.67 -22.89 0.41
N MET A 89 -9.52 -23.38 0.84
CA MET A 89 -8.71 -24.36 0.10
C MET A 89 -9.16 -25.80 0.38
N GLU A 90 -9.82 -26.02 1.52
CA GLU A 90 -10.33 -27.31 1.97
C GLU A 90 -11.80 -27.54 1.56
N LEU A 91 -12.50 -26.48 1.15
CA LEU A 91 -13.88 -26.54 0.68
C LEU A 91 -14.00 -27.39 -0.59
N ASP A 92 -14.97 -28.29 -0.61
CA ASP A 92 -15.29 -29.09 -1.80
C ASP A 92 -15.65 -28.17 -2.97
N GLU A 93 -15.05 -28.43 -4.14
CA GLU A 93 -15.30 -27.68 -5.37
C GLU A 93 -16.79 -27.67 -5.73
N ALA A 94 -17.54 -28.72 -5.39
CA ALA A 94 -18.99 -28.79 -5.61
C ALA A 94 -19.81 -27.73 -4.85
N ALA A 95 -19.21 -27.01 -3.90
CA ALA A 95 -19.85 -25.92 -3.17
C ALA A 95 -19.73 -24.54 -3.86
N PHE A 96 -19.06 -24.45 -5.02
CA PHE A 96 -18.87 -23.22 -5.80
C PHE A 96 -19.72 -23.16 -7.08
#